data_AF-A0A969GG64-F1
#
_entry.id   AF-A0A969GG64-F1
#
_cell.length_a   1.000
_cell.length_b   1.000
_cell.length_c   1.000
_cell.angle_alpha   90.00
_cell.angle_beta   90.00
_cell.angle_gamma   90.00
#
_symmetry.space_group_name_H-M   'P 1'
#
loop_
_entity.id
_entity.type
_entity.pdbx_description
1 polymer ?
#
loop_
_entity_poly.entity_id
_entity_poly.type
_entity_poly.pdbx_seq_one_letter_code
_entity_poly.pdbx_strand_id
1 'polypeptide(L)'
;MRYERKYKVSDLNHHVILQSIRMHPVGLRKIYPDRQINNIYFDSNGLQCYHDNVHGISERKKFRVRWYGEDIFDIQNPNLEIKYRASEVGSKDVFPVADFELFDLKGITKEVNQVLDKNML
;
A
#
# COMPACT_ATOMS: atom_id res chain seq x y z
N MET A 1 -17.94 -3.46 -5.11
CA MET A 1 -16.75 -4.33 -5.06
C MET A 1 -15.91 -4.08 -6.32
N ARG A 2 -14.59 -3.95 -6.24
CA ARG A 2 -13.71 -3.64 -7.39
C ARG A 2 -12.74 -4.81 -7.62
N TYR A 3 -12.61 -5.26 -8.87
CA TYR A 3 -11.59 -6.23 -9.26
C TYR A 3 -10.32 -5.51 -9.71
N GLU A 4 -9.15 -5.96 -9.24
CA GLU A 4 -7.83 -5.43 -9.63
C GLU A 4 -6.94 -6.59 -10.10
N ARG A 5 -6.48 -6.53 -11.35
CA ARG A 5 -5.57 -7.53 -11.94
C ARG A 5 -4.22 -6.90 -12.22
N LYS A 6 -3.14 -7.64 -11.92
CA LYS A 6 -1.75 -7.20 -12.12
C LYS A 6 -1.05 -8.21 -13.02
N TYR A 7 -0.31 -7.70 -13.99
CA TYR A 7 0.40 -8.52 -14.97
C TYR A 7 1.88 -8.16 -14.93
N LYS A 8 2.75 -9.18 -14.90
CA LYS A 8 4.17 -8.99 -15.17
C LYS A 8 4.32 -8.97 -16.69
N VAL A 9 4.96 -7.93 -17.21
CA VAL A 9 5.22 -7.79 -18.64
C VAL A 9 6.73 -7.78 -18.84
N SER A 10 7.27 -8.84 -19.44
CA SER A 10 8.70 -9.01 -19.71
C SER A 10 9.07 -8.68 -21.15
N ASP A 11 8.23 -9.05 -22.11
CA ASP A 11 8.61 -9.16 -23.52
C ASP A 11 7.93 -8.15 -24.45
N LEU A 12 7.22 -7.16 -23.88
CA LEU A 12 6.54 -6.12 -24.65
C LEU A 12 7.15 -4.75 -24.38
N ASN A 13 7.37 -3.99 -25.44
CA ASN A 13 7.83 -2.61 -25.36
C ASN A 13 6.79 -1.73 -24.63
N HIS A 14 7.25 -0.89 -23.71
CA HIS A 14 6.40 0.02 -22.94
C HIS A 14 5.47 0.89 -23.82
N HIS A 15 5.96 1.39 -24.96
CA HIS A 15 5.17 2.21 -25.88
C HIS A 15 4.02 1.43 -26.52
N VAL A 16 4.22 0.15 -26.83
CA VAL A 16 3.16 -0.73 -27.37
C VAL A 16 2.05 -0.90 -26.34
N ILE A 17 2.42 -1.13 -25.07
CA ILE A 17 1.45 -1.28 -23.97
C ILE A 17 0.65 0.01 -23.79
N LEU A 18 1.32 1.16 -23.74
CA LEU A 18 0.65 2.46 -23.61
C LEU A 18 -0.30 2.74 -24.76
N GLN A 19 0.11 2.44 -26.00
CA GLN A 19 -0.72 2.63 -27.17
C GLN A 19 -1.98 1.74 -27.09
N SER A 20 -1.84 0.48 -26.72
CA SER A 20 -2.98 -0.43 -26.52
C SER A 20 -3.96 0.07 -25.46
N ILE A 21 -3.46 0.63 -24.34
CA ILE A 21 -4.32 1.21 -23.30
C ILE A 21 -5.07 2.44 -23.83
N ARG A 22 -4.39 3.33 -24.57
CA ARG A 22 -4.99 4.55 -25.14
C ARG A 22 -6.03 4.25 -26.21
N MET A 23 -5.79 3.22 -27.02
CA MET A 23 -6.70 2.78 -28.09
C MET A 23 -7.86 1.91 -27.58
N HIS A 24 -7.89 1.56 -26.29
CA HIS A 24 -8.93 0.71 -25.74
C HIS A 24 -10.30 1.41 -25.79
N PRO A 25 -11.36 0.78 -26.34
CA PRO A 25 -12.65 1.43 -26.62
C PRO A 25 -13.37 1.95 -25.37
N VAL A 26 -13.04 1.43 -24.20
CA VAL A 26 -13.58 1.90 -22.90
C VAL A 26 -13.03 3.28 -22.49
N GLY A 27 -12.05 3.84 -23.22
CA GLY A 27 -11.58 5.20 -22.96
C GLY A 27 -10.81 5.31 -21.64
N LEU A 28 -9.85 4.41 -21.43
CA LEU A 28 -9.05 4.37 -20.21
C LEU A 28 -8.28 5.66 -20.02
N ARG A 29 -8.42 6.29 -18.86
CA ARG A 29 -7.74 7.54 -18.51
C ARG A 29 -7.01 7.43 -17.19
N LYS A 30 -5.99 8.27 -17.03
CA LYS A 30 -5.26 8.40 -15.77
C LYS A 30 -6.18 8.98 -14.71
N ILE A 31 -6.35 8.26 -13.61
CA ILE A 31 -7.24 8.67 -12.51
C ILE A 31 -6.60 9.68 -11.55
N TYR A 32 -5.28 9.82 -11.57
CA TYR A 32 -4.51 10.69 -10.69
C TYR A 32 -3.27 11.21 -11.43
N PRO A 33 -2.74 12.40 -11.09
CA PRO A 33 -1.48 12.88 -11.65
C PRO A 33 -0.28 11.98 -11.27
N ASP A 34 0.86 12.21 -11.94
CA ASP A 34 2.13 11.63 -11.49
C ASP A 34 2.41 12.07 -10.07
N ARG A 35 2.79 11.11 -9.23
CA ARG A 35 3.10 11.34 -7.83
C ARG A 35 4.03 10.27 -7.31
N GLN A 36 4.96 10.66 -6.45
CA GLN A 36 5.73 9.72 -5.66
C GLN A 36 4.87 9.17 -4.53
N ILE A 37 4.97 7.86 -4.33
CA ILE A 37 4.21 7.13 -3.32
C ILE A 37 5.20 6.36 -2.47
N ASN A 38 5.26 6.69 -1.19
CA ASN A 38 6.19 6.08 -0.25
C ASN A 38 5.42 5.21 0.74
N ASN A 39 6.02 4.10 1.19
CA ASN A 39 5.39 3.17 2.13
C ASN A 39 6.44 2.61 3.10
N ILE A 40 6.10 2.54 4.38
CA ILE A 40 6.82 1.72 5.38
C ILE A 40 5.89 0.57 5.76
N TYR A 41 6.34 -0.67 5.57
CA TYR A 41 5.58 -1.86 5.95
C TYR A 41 5.89 -2.25 7.38
N PHE A 42 4.84 -2.59 8.12
CA PHE A 42 4.92 -3.10 9.49
C PHE A 42 4.59 -4.59 9.49
N ASP A 43 5.29 -5.33 10.35
CA ASP A 43 5.05 -6.74 10.60
C ASP A 43 5.29 -7.03 12.09
N SER A 44 4.87 -8.20 12.55
CA SER A 44 5.22 -8.67 13.88
C SER A 44 6.69 -9.09 13.95
N ASN A 45 7.25 -9.19 15.16
CA ASN A 45 8.60 -9.73 15.36
C ASN A 45 8.77 -11.15 14.76
N GLY A 46 7.66 -11.91 14.65
CA GLY A 46 7.63 -13.23 14.04
C GLY A 46 7.41 -13.22 12.53
N LEU A 47 7.38 -12.06 11.86
CA LEU A 47 7.18 -11.90 10.42
C LEU A 47 5.88 -12.55 9.91
N GLN A 48 4.80 -12.46 10.69
CA GLN A 48 3.54 -13.14 10.39
C GLN A 48 2.99 -12.73 9.01
N CYS A 49 2.99 -11.44 8.68
CA CYS A 49 2.46 -10.96 7.39
C CYS A 49 3.28 -11.48 6.21
N TYR A 50 4.60 -11.59 6.39
CA TYR A 50 5.49 -12.23 5.43
C TYR A 50 5.14 -13.72 5.25
N HIS A 51 5.04 -14.48 6.34
CA HIS A 51 4.71 -15.90 6.30
C HIS A 51 3.35 -16.15 5.65
N ASP A 52 2.32 -15.41 6.04
CA ASP A 52 0.98 -15.50 5.44
C ASP A 52 1.03 -15.29 3.93
N ASN A 53 1.86 -14.35 3.47
CA ASN A 53 2.01 -14.07 2.06
C ASN A 53 2.76 -15.18 1.30
N VAL A 54 3.85 -15.72 1.86
CA VAL A 54 4.65 -16.79 1.24
C VAL A 54 3.89 -18.12 1.21
N HIS A 55 3.16 -18.44 2.29
CA HIS A 55 2.35 -19.66 2.38
C HIS A 55 1.01 -19.55 1.65
N GLY A 56 0.69 -18.41 1.04
CA GLY A 56 -0.51 -18.24 0.23
C GLY A 56 -1.80 -18.22 1.05
N ILE A 57 -1.75 -17.80 2.31
CA ILE A 57 -2.91 -17.74 3.20
C ILE A 57 -3.98 -16.83 2.58
N SER A 58 -5.20 -17.37 2.43
CA SER A 58 -6.32 -16.67 1.78
C SER A 58 -6.70 -15.40 2.54
N GLU A 59 -6.84 -15.52 3.87
CA GLU A 59 -7.17 -14.44 4.80
C GLU A 59 -5.90 -13.85 5.39
N ARG A 60 -5.52 -12.65 4.95
CA ARG A 60 -4.28 -12.01 5.41
C ARG A 60 -4.39 -10.51 5.48
N LYS A 61 -3.56 -9.91 6.33
CA LYS A 61 -3.44 -8.47 6.51
C LYS A 61 -2.12 -7.95 5.97
N LYS A 62 -2.08 -6.66 5.61
CA LYS A 62 -0.84 -5.90 5.38
C LYS A 62 -0.98 -4.55 6.06
N PHE A 63 -0.01 -4.21 6.90
CA PHE A 63 0.04 -2.95 7.62
C PHE A 63 1.08 -2.06 6.96
N ARG A 64 0.71 -0.81 6.65
CA ARG A 64 1.65 0.15 6.08
C ARG A 64 1.34 1.57 6.48
N VAL A 65 2.37 2.34 6.79
CA VAL A 65 2.28 3.81 6.77
C VAL A 65 2.60 4.27 5.35
N ARG A 66 1.73 5.08 4.76
CA ARG A 66 1.83 5.55 3.37
C ARG A 66 1.64 7.05 3.29
N TRP A 67 2.48 7.71 2.49
CA TRP A 67 2.40 9.13 2.20
C TRP A 67 2.69 9.41 0.72
N TYR A 68 2.45 10.66 0.31
CA TYR A 68 2.73 11.17 -1.03
C TYR A 68 3.68 12.36 -0.92
N GLY A 69 4.63 12.48 -1.84
CA GLY A 69 5.60 13.56 -1.85
C GLY A 69 7.00 13.09 -2.22
N GLU A 70 7.82 14.05 -2.65
CA GLU A 70 9.23 13.82 -3.02
C GLU A 70 10.15 13.88 -1.81
N ASP A 71 9.76 14.61 -0.76
CA ASP A 71 10.47 14.58 0.52
C ASP A 71 10.29 13.22 1.19
N ILE A 72 11.42 12.55 1.39
CA ILE A 72 11.49 11.24 2.05
C ILE A 72 11.96 11.36 3.49
N PHE A 73 12.44 12.53 3.92
CA PHE A 73 12.96 12.76 5.27
C PHE A 73 11.91 13.36 6.18
N ASP A 74 11.19 14.40 5.72
CA ASP A 74 10.07 15.01 6.44
C ASP A 74 8.74 14.50 5.88
N ILE A 75 8.06 13.65 6.66
CA ILE A 75 6.89 12.90 6.19
C ILE A 75 5.62 13.59 6.65
N GLN A 76 4.91 14.16 5.69
CA GLN A 76 3.73 14.98 5.90
C GLN A 76 2.44 14.24 5.51
N ASN A 77 1.40 14.39 6.34
CA ASN A 77 0.09 13.75 6.22
C ASN A 77 0.13 12.23 5.95
N PRO A 78 0.96 11.45 6.68
CA PRO A 78 0.98 10.00 6.54
C PRO A 78 -0.34 9.35 6.98
N ASN A 79 -0.64 8.20 6.39
CA ASN A 79 -1.76 7.38 6.80
C ASN A 79 -1.32 5.94 7.06
N LEU A 80 -1.70 5.39 8.21
CA LEU A 80 -1.68 3.95 8.45
C LEU A 80 -2.83 3.30 7.67
N GLU A 81 -2.49 2.50 6.66
CA GLU A 81 -3.43 1.67 5.92
C GLU A 81 -3.32 0.21 6.37
N ILE A 82 -4.45 -0.39 6.74
CA ILE A 82 -4.54 -1.83 7.04
C ILE A 82 -5.32 -2.47 5.89
N LYS A 83 -4.64 -3.27 5.09
CA LYS A 83 -5.25 -3.95 3.94
C LYS A 83 -5.63 -5.37 4.32
N TYR A 84 -6.91 -5.68 4.28
CA TYR A 84 -7.45 -7.02 4.47
C TYR A 84 -7.61 -7.68 3.11
N ARG A 85 -7.28 -8.96 3.03
CA ARG A 85 -7.45 -9.77 1.83
C ARG A 85 -8.11 -11.07 2.20
N ALA A 86 -9.18 -11.41 1.50
CA ALA A 86 -9.82 -12.72 1.47
C ALA A 86 -9.83 -13.18 0.01
N SER A 87 -8.84 -14.00 -0.37
CA SER A 87 -8.61 -14.39 -1.77
C SER A 87 -8.46 -13.19 -2.72
N GLU A 88 -9.40 -12.96 -3.64
CA GLU A 88 -9.37 -11.85 -4.61
C GLU A 88 -10.05 -10.58 -4.08
N VAL A 89 -10.85 -10.70 -3.02
CA VAL A 89 -11.57 -9.58 -2.42
C VAL A 89 -10.69 -8.95 -1.35
N GLY A 90 -10.65 -7.63 -1.31
CA GLY A 90 -9.97 -6.90 -0.26
C GLY A 90 -10.71 -5.65 0.16
N SER A 91 -10.58 -5.33 1.43
CA SER A 91 -10.98 -4.06 2.03
C SER A 91 -9.74 -3.36 2.60
N LYS A 92 -9.90 -2.11 3.00
CA LYS A 92 -8.86 -1.40 3.73
C LYS A 92 -9.48 -0.48 4.76
N ASP A 93 -8.81 -0.38 5.90
CA ASP A 93 -9.02 0.69 6.87
C ASP A 93 -7.86 1.67 6.76
N VAL A 94 -8.15 2.94 7.05
CA VAL A 94 -7.21 4.04 6.91
C VAL A 94 -7.31 4.92 8.15
N PHE A 95 -6.17 5.17 8.78
CA PHE A 95 -6.06 6.02 9.96
C PHE A 95 -4.99 7.07 9.71
N PRO A 96 -5.27 8.36 9.91
CA PRO A 96 -4.22 9.37 9.90
C PRO A 96 -3.24 9.10 11.05
N VAL A 97 -1.96 9.35 10.80
CA VAL A 97 -0.91 9.34 11.84
C VAL A 97 -0.16 10.67 11.81
N ALA A 98 0.52 11.00 12.89
CA ALA A 98 1.27 12.24 13.00
C ALA A 98 2.39 12.31 11.97
N ASP A 99 2.73 13.55 11.60
CA ASP A 99 3.92 13.82 10.80
C ASP A 99 5.17 13.37 11.57
N PHE A 100 6.16 12.84 10.86
CA PHE A 100 7.38 12.31 11.47
C PHE A 100 8.57 12.43 10.54
N GLU A 101 9.77 12.42 11.12
CA GLU A 101 11.00 12.29 10.35
C GLU A 101 11.29 10.82 10.09
N LEU A 102 11.77 10.47 8.90
CA LEU A 102 12.08 9.07 8.53
C LEU A 102 13.04 8.39 9.53
N PHE A 103 13.92 9.16 10.17
CA PHE A 103 14.87 8.64 11.15
C PHE A 103 14.22 8.32 12.51
N ASP A 104 13.04 8.87 12.82
CA ASP A 104 12.28 8.53 14.02
C ASP A 104 11.32 7.35 13.79
N LEU A 105 11.89 6.20 13.45
CA LEU A 105 11.12 4.96 13.29
C LEU A 105 10.49 4.49 14.61
N LYS A 106 11.07 4.87 15.76
CA LYS A 106 10.54 4.46 17.07
C LYS A 106 9.26 5.22 17.40
N GLY A 107 9.20 6.52 17.13
CA GLY A 107 8.02 7.35 17.30
C GLY A 107 6.83 6.81 16.52
N ILE A 108 7.01 6.64 15.20
CA ILE A 108 5.95 6.12 14.34
C ILE A 108 5.54 4.68 14.69
N THR A 109 6.48 3.82 15.08
CA THR A 109 6.15 2.45 15.54
C THR A 109 5.26 2.47 16.78
N LYS A 110 5.56 3.36 17.74
CA LYS A 110 4.75 3.52 18.94
C LYS A 110 3.34 3.99 18.60
N GLU A 111 3.22 4.99 17.73
CA GLU A 111 1.91 5.50 17.29
C GLU A 111 1.10 4.43 16.55
N VAL A 112 1.72 3.69 15.63
CA VAL A 112 1.07 2.58 14.93
C VAL A 112 0.53 1.56 15.92
N ASN A 113 1.33 1.12 16.90
CA ASN A 113 0.87 0.17 17.92
C ASN A 113 -0.31 0.73 18.74
N GLN A 114 -0.28 2.02 19.11
CA GLN A 114 -1.39 2.66 19.81
C GLN A 114 -2.68 2.68 18.97
N VAL A 115 -2.58 2.94 17.67
CA VAL A 115 -3.74 2.89 16.76
C VAL A 115 -4.28 1.47 16.66
N LEU A 116 -3.42 0.45 16.56
CA LEU A 116 -3.84 -0.95 16.49
C LEU A 116 -4.53 -1.39 17.78
N ASP A 117 -3.93 -1.10 18.94
CA ASP A 117 -4.48 -1.45 20.25
C ASP A 117 -5.86 -0.81 20.49
N LYS A 118 -6.00 0.49 20.15
CA LYS A 118 -7.24 1.24 20.33
C LYS A 118 -8.40 0.69 19.49
N ASN A 119 -8.09 0.13 18.31
CA ASN A 119 -9.09 -0.40 17.39
C ASN A 119 -9.27 -1.92 17.54
N MET A 120 -8.58 -2.58 18.49
CA MET A 120 -8.60 -4.04 18.69
C MET A 120 -8.25 -4.84 17.42
N LEU A 121 -7.26 -4.36 16.65
CA LEU A 121 -6.94 -4.88 15.30
C LEU A 121 -5.72 -5.79 15.22
#